data_AF-A0A1M7HTH2-F1
#
_entry.id   AF-A0A1M7HTH2-F1
#
_cell.length_a   1.000
_cell.length_b   1.000
_cell.length_c   1.000
_cell.angle_alpha   90.00
_cell.angle_beta   90.00
_cell.angle_gamma   90.00
#
_symmetry.space_group_name_H-M   'P 1'
#
loop_
_entity.id
_entity.type
_entity.pdbx_description
1 polymer ?
#
loop_
_entity_poly.entity_id
_entity_poly.type
_entity_poly.pdbx_seq_one_letter_code
_entity_poly.pdbx_strand_id
1 'polypeptide(L)'
;MRDADLGAVATMYSQLAGVLAGFAFAGVVVIVSGSLGGSASDGRQAFVLREALATMVCSFFGLALAALTYAAMGADANRPGSLAAEHLFAGVQFLIAGQFSVFSVLALIQASIGGDVFYYANRLLSQFSAIPMFALLCLGVDLYCDIRYPQGGPDWISVCIVLLIALLTVWGAFGYLSYGWVATRRLHVASWTAISRLYVERRKSLLAIAASGLFIMTSCTLAVCFLVAHDASARWTPPLAVAVVMLLVGFLGAATLPIYLYLTRIQPQPFARGDRVALAADKHYLTGNIEEGAPGTVTAIHGSAAYHVRYTVQFDHRDAKTTRLYAHDLVRLPDDPA
;
A
#
# COMPACT_ATOMS: atom_id res chain seq x y z
N MET A 1 22.04 21.32 -24.94
CA MET A 1 22.29 20.05 -24.23
C MET A 1 21.15 19.65 -23.28
N ARG A 2 20.30 20.57 -22.79
CA ARG A 2 19.19 20.26 -21.88
C ARG A 2 17.99 19.57 -22.55
N ASP A 3 17.63 19.92 -23.80
CA ASP A 3 16.42 19.37 -24.44
C ASP A 3 16.57 17.92 -24.92
N ALA A 4 17.78 17.54 -25.37
CA ALA A 4 18.09 16.16 -25.77
C ALA A 4 18.03 15.18 -24.59
N ASP A 5 18.12 15.68 -23.35
CA ASP A 5 18.08 14.88 -22.14
C ASP A 5 16.62 14.57 -21.72
N LEU A 6 15.70 15.53 -21.89
CA LEU A 6 14.30 15.36 -21.47
C LEU A 6 13.59 14.23 -22.21
N GLY A 7 13.79 14.11 -23.53
CA GLY A 7 13.23 13.04 -24.34
C GLY A 7 13.79 11.66 -23.96
N ALA A 8 15.09 11.58 -23.65
CA ALA A 8 15.74 10.36 -23.18
C ALA A 8 15.20 9.93 -21.81
N VAL A 9 15.10 10.87 -20.88
CA VAL A 9 14.52 10.66 -19.54
C VAL A 9 13.06 10.20 -19.64
N ALA A 10 12.25 10.85 -20.47
CA ALA A 10 10.87 10.45 -20.71
C ALA A 10 10.78 9.02 -21.30
N THR A 11 11.65 8.67 -22.24
CA THR A 11 11.71 7.31 -22.81
C THR A 11 12.05 6.27 -21.73
N MET A 12 13.02 6.56 -20.86
CA MET A 12 13.39 5.69 -19.74
C MET A 12 12.21 5.50 -18.76
N TYR A 13 11.54 6.59 -18.36
CA TYR A 13 10.36 6.51 -17.49
C TYR A 13 9.19 5.76 -18.14
N SER A 14 8.99 5.93 -19.45
CA SER A 14 7.99 5.18 -20.20
C SER A 14 8.24 3.67 -20.13
N GLN A 15 9.48 3.24 -20.38
CA GLN A 15 9.86 1.83 -20.31
C GLN A 15 9.70 1.27 -18.89
N LEU A 16 10.20 2.01 -17.88
CA LEU A 16 10.06 1.61 -16.48
C LEU A 16 8.59 1.46 -16.08
N ALA A 17 7.75 2.45 -16.39
CA ALA A 17 6.32 2.41 -16.12
C ALA A 17 5.63 1.24 -16.85
N GLY A 18 6.00 0.98 -18.10
CA GLY A 18 5.49 -0.15 -18.88
C GLY A 18 5.84 -1.52 -18.28
N VAL A 19 7.09 -1.70 -17.83
CA VAL A 19 7.52 -2.93 -17.15
C VAL A 19 6.76 -3.14 -15.85
N LEU A 20 6.62 -2.09 -15.03
CA LEU A 20 5.85 -2.15 -13.78
C LEU A 20 4.37 -2.43 -14.03
N ALA A 21 3.78 -1.86 -15.09
CA ALA A 21 2.42 -2.17 -15.52
C ALA A 21 2.29 -3.65 -15.90
N GLY A 22 3.25 -4.20 -16.64
CA GLY A 22 3.31 -5.63 -16.98
C GLY A 22 3.32 -6.52 -15.74
N PHE A 23 4.12 -6.18 -14.72
CA PHE A 23 4.12 -6.91 -13.45
C PHE A 23 2.78 -6.81 -12.70
N ALA A 24 2.18 -5.62 -12.65
CA ALA A 24 0.86 -5.45 -12.05
C ALA A 24 -0.20 -6.30 -12.77
N PHE A 25 -0.20 -6.32 -14.11
CA PHE A 25 -1.08 -7.15 -14.91
C PHE A 25 -0.88 -8.64 -14.66
N ALA A 26 0.38 -9.11 -14.64
CA ALA A 26 0.68 -10.51 -14.32
C ALA A 26 0.15 -10.89 -12.92
N GLY A 27 0.28 -10.00 -11.94
CA GLY A 27 -0.30 -10.18 -10.61
C GLY A 27 -1.83 -10.32 -10.63
N VAL A 28 -2.52 -9.48 -11.41
CA VAL A 28 -3.98 -9.58 -11.62
C VAL A 28 -4.35 -10.96 -12.19
N VAL A 29 -3.65 -11.42 -13.22
CA VAL A 29 -3.89 -12.74 -13.84
C VAL A 29 -3.71 -13.86 -12.83
N VAL A 30 -2.63 -13.85 -12.04
CA VAL A 30 -2.37 -14.86 -11.01
C VAL A 30 -3.49 -14.90 -9.97
N ILE A 31 -3.94 -13.74 -9.47
CA ILE A 31 -5.02 -13.65 -8.48
C ILE A 31 -6.33 -14.20 -9.06
N VAL A 32 -6.69 -13.79 -10.28
CA VAL A 32 -7.94 -14.20 -10.93
C VAL A 32 -7.92 -15.70 -11.24
N SER A 33 -6.84 -16.22 -11.83
CA SER A 33 -6.69 -17.65 -12.12
C SER A 33 -6.73 -18.49 -10.85
N GLY A 34 -6.07 -18.06 -9.77
CA GLY A 34 -6.14 -18.73 -8.48
C GLY A 34 -7.55 -18.74 -7.89
N SER A 35 -8.32 -17.66 -8.07
CA SER A 35 -9.70 -17.58 -7.58
C SER A 35 -10.69 -18.46 -8.34
N LEU A 36 -10.44 -18.73 -9.64
CA LEU A 36 -11.27 -19.60 -10.47
C LEU A 36 -11.00 -21.09 -10.23
N GLY A 37 -9.80 -21.43 -9.74
CA GLY A 37 -9.36 -22.81 -9.50
C GLY A 37 -10.04 -23.55 -8.34
N GLY A 38 -11.09 -22.98 -7.71
CA GLY A 38 -11.96 -23.68 -6.76
C GLY A 38 -11.34 -24.10 -5.42
N SER A 39 -10.06 -23.83 -5.18
CA SER A 39 -9.46 -23.97 -3.85
C SER A 39 -10.16 -22.98 -2.93
N ALA A 40 -10.93 -23.49 -1.97
CA ALA A 40 -11.65 -22.68 -0.98
C ALA A 40 -10.64 -21.89 -0.15
N SER A 41 -10.23 -20.73 -0.65
CA SER A 41 -9.39 -19.79 0.07
C SER A 41 -10.16 -19.41 1.32
N ASP A 42 -9.53 -19.54 2.50
CA ASP A 42 -10.12 -19.09 3.75
C ASP A 42 -10.68 -17.67 3.58
N GLY A 43 -11.79 -17.35 4.25
CA GLY A 43 -12.49 -16.06 4.07
C GLY A 43 -11.59 -14.83 4.24
N ARG A 44 -10.50 -14.96 5.01
CA ARG A 44 -9.45 -13.94 5.14
C ARG A 44 -8.56 -13.83 3.90
N GLN A 45 -8.09 -14.95 3.35
CA GLN A 45 -7.26 -14.96 2.14
C GLN A 45 -8.05 -14.38 0.96
N ALA A 46 -9.33 -14.77 0.81
CA ALA A 46 -10.24 -14.18 -0.17
C ALA A 46 -10.38 -12.66 -0.01
N PHE A 47 -10.43 -12.17 1.23
CA PHE A 47 -10.52 -10.74 1.53
C PHE A 47 -9.25 -9.99 1.11
N VAL A 48 -8.07 -10.48 1.51
CA VAL A 48 -6.78 -9.85 1.18
C VAL A 48 -6.53 -9.88 -0.33
N LEU A 49 -6.86 -10.98 -1.00
CA LEU A 49 -6.75 -11.10 -2.45
C LEU A 49 -7.65 -10.09 -3.19
N ARG A 50 -8.85 -9.80 -2.68
CA ARG A 50 -9.72 -8.76 -3.26
C ARG A 50 -9.15 -7.35 -3.09
N GLU A 51 -8.55 -7.03 -1.94
CA GLU A 51 -7.86 -5.75 -1.73
C GLU A 51 -6.64 -5.61 -2.66
N ALA A 52 -5.84 -6.67 -2.77
CA ALA A 52 -4.72 -6.75 -3.70
C ALA A 52 -5.18 -6.55 -5.14
N LEU A 53 -6.25 -7.24 -5.56
CA LEU A 53 -6.78 -7.16 -6.92
C LEU A 53 -7.20 -5.73 -7.30
N ALA A 54 -7.98 -5.06 -6.44
CA ALA A 54 -8.44 -3.70 -6.72
C ALA A 54 -7.27 -2.72 -6.89
N THR A 55 -6.28 -2.80 -6.00
CA THR A 55 -5.09 -1.94 -6.04
C THR A 55 -4.16 -2.28 -7.20
N MET A 56 -4.05 -3.56 -7.59
CA MET A 56 -3.27 -3.98 -8.76
C MET A 56 -3.88 -3.48 -10.05
N VAL A 57 -5.21 -3.55 -10.18
CA VAL A 57 -5.90 -3.02 -11.35
C VAL A 57 -5.70 -1.51 -11.46
N CYS A 58 -5.84 -0.77 -10.35
CA CYS A 58 -5.55 0.66 -10.33
C CYS A 58 -4.08 0.96 -10.68
N SER A 59 -3.13 0.18 -10.14
CA SER A 59 -1.71 0.32 -10.44
C SER A 59 -1.40 0.05 -11.91
N PHE A 60 -1.96 -1.02 -12.49
CA PHE A 60 -1.81 -1.36 -13.90
C PHE A 60 -2.28 -0.22 -14.80
N PHE A 61 -3.51 0.27 -14.62
CA PHE A 61 -4.03 1.35 -15.44
C PHE A 61 -3.23 2.65 -15.24
N GLY A 62 -2.90 3.00 -14.00
CA GLY A 62 -2.12 4.19 -13.70
C GLY A 62 -0.73 4.16 -14.34
N LEU A 63 -0.01 3.03 -14.24
CA LEU A 63 1.31 2.86 -14.83
C LEU A 63 1.26 2.77 -16.35
N ALA A 64 0.22 2.16 -16.94
CA ALA A 64 0.04 2.13 -18.39
C ALA A 64 -0.22 3.54 -18.95
N LEU A 65 -1.05 4.34 -18.27
CA LEU A 65 -1.31 5.73 -18.65
C LEU A 65 -0.07 6.61 -18.46
N ALA A 66 0.67 6.44 -17.37
CA ALA A 66 1.95 7.10 -17.17
C ALA A 66 2.96 6.72 -18.27
N ALA A 67 3.06 5.43 -18.62
CA ALA A 67 3.94 4.94 -19.69
C ALA A 67 3.59 5.58 -21.04
N LEU A 68 2.29 5.65 -21.38
CA LEU A 68 1.81 6.28 -22.60
C LEU A 68 2.09 7.78 -22.60
N THR A 69 1.88 8.46 -21.47
CA THR A 69 2.17 9.89 -21.31
C THR A 69 3.65 10.17 -21.54
N TYR A 70 4.54 9.41 -20.91
CA TYR A 70 5.97 9.55 -21.09
C TYR A 70 6.44 9.18 -22.51
N ALA A 71 5.79 8.21 -23.17
CA ALA A 71 6.08 7.88 -24.57
C ALA A 71 5.70 9.03 -25.51
N ALA A 72 4.53 9.65 -25.30
CA ALA A 72 4.07 10.80 -26.07
C ALA A 72 5.03 12.00 -25.89
N MET A 73 5.46 12.26 -24.66
CA MET A 73 6.48 13.28 -24.37
C MET A 73 7.80 13.02 -25.09
N GLY A 74 8.26 11.76 -25.10
CA GLY A 74 9.50 11.37 -25.80
C GLY A 74 9.41 11.57 -27.32
N ALA A 75 8.20 11.47 -27.90
CA ALA A 75 7.98 11.67 -29.33
C ALA A 75 7.92 13.16 -29.74
N ASP A 76 7.66 14.09 -28.81
CA ASP A 76 7.41 15.50 -29.11
C ASP A 76 8.36 16.45 -28.38
N ALA A 77 9.66 16.37 -28.67
CA ALA A 77 10.71 17.16 -28.02
C ALA A 77 10.68 18.68 -28.33
N ASN A 78 9.81 19.16 -29.23
CA ASN A 78 9.86 20.52 -29.75
C ASN A 78 9.10 21.56 -28.87
N ARG A 79 8.51 21.14 -27.74
CA ARG A 79 7.66 21.98 -26.88
C ARG A 79 8.09 21.91 -25.40
N PRO A 80 9.29 22.41 -25.04
CA PRO A 80 9.89 22.18 -23.71
C PRO A 80 9.01 22.64 -22.55
N GLY A 81 8.30 23.76 -22.69
CA GLY A 81 7.42 24.29 -21.66
C GLY A 81 6.19 23.41 -21.36
N SER A 82 5.65 22.77 -22.40
CA SER A 82 4.52 21.86 -22.30
C SER A 82 4.97 20.50 -21.75
N LEU A 83 6.07 19.98 -22.28
CA LEU A 83 6.70 18.75 -21.80
C LEU A 83 7.04 18.80 -20.32
N ALA A 84 7.53 19.94 -19.83
CA ALA A 84 7.79 20.16 -18.41
C ALA A 84 6.52 19.96 -17.55
N ALA A 85 5.38 20.48 -18.02
CA ALA A 85 4.12 20.32 -17.34
C ALA A 85 3.59 18.88 -17.44
N GLU A 86 3.65 18.29 -18.62
CA GLU A 86 3.29 16.89 -18.87
C GLU A 86 4.08 15.95 -17.95
N HIS A 87 5.36 16.23 -17.74
CA HIS A 87 6.22 15.49 -16.80
C HIS A 87 5.69 15.52 -15.36
N LEU A 88 5.14 16.66 -14.90
CA LEU A 88 4.55 16.77 -13.56
C LEU A 88 3.32 15.88 -13.42
N PHE A 89 2.41 15.96 -14.39
CA PHE A 89 1.18 15.15 -14.39
C PHE A 89 1.51 13.65 -14.48
N ALA A 90 2.47 13.28 -15.32
CA ALA A 90 2.96 11.91 -15.43
C ALA A 90 3.65 11.44 -14.14
N GLY A 91 4.42 12.31 -13.49
CA GLY A 91 5.10 12.03 -12.22
C GLY A 91 4.10 11.74 -11.09
N VAL A 92 3.01 12.51 -10.99
CA VAL A 92 1.94 12.24 -10.01
C VAL A 92 1.26 10.90 -10.29
N GLN A 93 0.98 10.60 -11.56
CA GLN A 93 0.42 9.29 -11.95
C GLN A 93 1.35 8.15 -11.55
N PHE A 94 2.63 8.25 -11.91
CA PHE A 94 3.65 7.25 -11.60
C PHE A 94 3.78 7.03 -10.08
N LEU A 95 3.80 8.12 -9.30
CA LEU A 95 3.86 8.08 -7.84
C LEU A 95 2.67 7.31 -7.25
N ILE A 96 1.44 7.69 -7.59
CA ILE A 96 0.22 7.07 -7.03
C ILE A 96 0.12 5.60 -7.47
N ALA A 97 0.35 5.33 -8.75
CA ALA A 97 0.28 3.97 -9.29
C ALA A 97 1.39 3.06 -8.74
N GLY A 98 2.58 3.61 -8.53
CA GLY A 98 3.72 2.93 -7.90
C GLY A 98 3.44 2.61 -6.43
N GLN A 99 2.83 3.54 -5.69
CA GLN A 99 2.37 3.28 -4.32
C GLN A 99 1.35 2.13 -4.27
N PHE A 100 0.36 2.13 -5.16
CA PHE A 100 -0.59 1.01 -5.27
C PHE A 100 0.09 -0.30 -5.63
N SER A 101 1.11 -0.28 -6.50
CA SER A 101 1.89 -1.48 -6.84
C SER A 101 2.54 -2.09 -5.59
N VAL A 102 3.22 -1.25 -4.79
CA VAL A 102 3.86 -1.69 -3.53
C VAL A 102 2.82 -2.23 -2.55
N PHE A 103 1.69 -1.54 -2.39
CA PHE A 103 0.60 -2.01 -1.54
C PHE A 103 0.11 -3.39 -1.98
N SER A 104 -0.11 -3.59 -3.28
CA SER A 104 -0.57 -4.87 -3.82
C SER A 104 0.42 -6.00 -3.59
N VAL A 105 1.72 -5.72 -3.76
CA VAL A 105 2.78 -6.69 -3.46
C VAL A 105 2.76 -7.06 -1.98
N LEU A 106 2.64 -6.08 -1.08
CA LEU A 106 2.51 -6.35 0.36
C LEU A 106 1.27 -7.21 0.67
N ALA A 107 0.12 -6.90 0.07
CA ALA A 107 -1.09 -7.69 0.24
C ALA A 107 -0.92 -9.13 -0.28
N LEU A 108 -0.22 -9.33 -1.39
CA LEU A 108 0.10 -10.66 -1.91
C LEU A 108 1.08 -11.44 -1.01
N ILE A 109 2.14 -10.79 -0.52
CA ILE A 109 3.07 -11.39 0.43
C ILE A 109 2.29 -11.82 1.68
N GLN A 110 1.37 -10.98 2.17
CA GLN A 110 0.53 -11.33 3.31
C GLN A 110 -0.35 -12.55 3.04
N ALA A 111 -0.85 -12.71 1.83
CA ALA A 111 -1.72 -13.82 1.45
C ALA A 111 -0.95 -15.13 1.23
N SER A 112 0.36 -15.07 0.99
CA SER A 112 1.19 -16.21 0.58
C SER A 112 2.20 -16.66 1.65
N ILE A 113 2.81 -15.72 2.36
CA ILE A 113 3.86 -15.97 3.35
C ILE A 113 3.28 -15.65 4.73
N GLY A 114 2.96 -16.69 5.50
CA GLY A 114 2.67 -16.54 6.93
C GLY A 114 3.94 -16.18 7.71
N GLY A 115 3.81 -15.42 8.81
CA GLY A 115 4.88 -15.23 9.80
C GLY A 115 5.62 -13.90 9.78
N ASP A 116 6.84 -13.91 10.34
CA ASP A 116 7.67 -12.74 10.68
C ASP A 116 8.25 -12.01 9.45
N VAL A 117 8.46 -12.73 8.34
CA VAL A 117 9.00 -12.16 7.09
C VAL A 117 8.03 -11.12 6.51
N PHE A 118 6.72 -11.40 6.53
CA PHE A 118 5.71 -10.42 6.13
C PHE A 118 5.74 -9.20 7.05
N TYR A 119 5.87 -9.41 8.36
CA TYR A 119 5.93 -8.30 9.32
C TYR A 119 7.11 -7.37 9.02
N TYR A 120 8.29 -7.91 8.74
CA TYR A 120 9.46 -7.11 8.38
C TYR A 120 9.30 -6.41 7.04
N ALA A 121 8.88 -7.12 5.99
CA ALA A 121 8.66 -6.56 4.66
C ALA A 121 7.61 -5.45 4.68
N ASN A 122 6.48 -5.67 5.36
CA ASN A 122 5.43 -4.67 5.52
C ASN A 122 5.94 -3.47 6.32
N ARG A 123 6.67 -3.68 7.42
CA ARG A 123 7.24 -2.58 8.22
C ARG A 123 8.23 -1.73 7.42
N LEU A 124 9.06 -2.33 6.57
CA LEU A 124 10.06 -1.59 5.80
C LEU A 124 9.43 -0.92 4.58
N LEU A 125 8.72 -1.68 3.74
CA LEU A 125 8.17 -1.17 2.49
C LEU A 125 7.06 -0.15 2.75
N SER A 126 6.14 -0.40 3.70
CA SER A 126 5.05 0.56 3.97
C SER A 126 5.54 1.93 4.43
N GLN A 127 6.71 2.01 5.05
CA GLN A 127 7.23 3.25 5.64
C GLN A 127 8.18 4.00 4.71
N PHE A 128 8.95 3.27 3.90
CA PHE A 128 10.02 3.87 3.09
C PHE A 128 9.75 3.88 1.59
N SER A 129 8.77 3.14 1.06
CA SER A 129 8.47 3.14 -0.39
C SER A 129 7.93 4.46 -0.91
N ALA A 130 7.34 5.28 -0.04
CA ALA A 130 6.81 6.60 -0.38
C ALA A 130 7.90 7.59 -0.78
N ILE A 131 9.07 7.51 -0.13
CA ILE A 131 10.17 8.46 -0.29
C ILE A 131 10.75 8.46 -1.70
N PRO A 132 11.23 7.31 -2.25
CA PRO A 132 11.82 7.31 -3.59
C PRO A 132 10.79 7.69 -4.66
N MET A 133 9.53 7.25 -4.52
CA MET A 133 8.49 7.61 -5.49
C MET A 133 8.18 9.11 -5.47
N PHE A 134 8.14 9.73 -4.28
CA PHE A 134 7.92 11.17 -4.16
C PHE A 134 9.13 11.97 -4.64
N ALA A 135 10.35 11.50 -4.37
CA ALA A 135 11.57 12.12 -4.86
C ALA A 135 11.60 12.19 -6.40
N LEU A 136 11.13 11.15 -7.11
CA LEU A 136 10.99 11.18 -8.57
C LEU A 136 10.06 12.30 -9.05
N LEU A 137 8.93 12.53 -8.37
CA LEU A 137 8.05 13.67 -8.66
C LEU A 137 8.76 15.01 -8.40
N CYS A 138 9.51 15.12 -7.30
CA CYS A 138 10.26 16.33 -6.97
C CYS A 138 11.30 16.70 -8.04
N LEU A 139 11.97 15.71 -8.64
CA LEU A 139 12.85 15.93 -9.80
C LEU A 139 12.09 16.54 -10.98
N GLY A 140 10.86 16.10 -11.21
CA GLY A 140 9.98 16.70 -12.21
C GLY A 140 9.63 18.16 -11.93
N VAL A 141 9.40 18.51 -10.66
CA VAL A 141 9.13 19.89 -10.21
C VAL A 141 10.35 20.78 -10.40
N ASP A 142 11.54 20.29 -10.05
CA ASP A 142 12.80 20.99 -10.23
C ASP A 142 13.07 21.28 -11.70
N LEU A 143 12.94 20.25 -12.55
CA LEU A 143 13.05 20.36 -14.00
C LEU A 143 12.05 21.36 -14.61
N TYR A 144 10.81 21.36 -14.11
CA TYR A 144 9.81 22.33 -14.52
C TYR A 144 10.22 23.76 -14.15
N CYS A 145 10.77 23.98 -12.96
CA CYS A 145 11.22 25.31 -12.52
C CYS A 145 12.39 25.80 -13.39
N ASP A 146 13.34 24.93 -13.70
CA ASP A 146 14.48 25.23 -14.57
C ASP A 146 14.06 25.65 -15.98
N ILE A 147 13.07 24.95 -16.55
CA ILE A 147 12.54 25.26 -17.89
C ILE A 147 11.73 26.56 -17.86
N ARG A 148 10.93 26.78 -16.82
CA ARG A 148 10.06 27.97 -16.67
C ARG A 148 10.87 29.23 -16.37
N TYR A 149 11.92 29.11 -15.56
CA TYR A 149 12.71 30.22 -14.99
C TYR A 149 14.21 30.02 -15.24
N PRO A 150 14.67 30.14 -16.51
CA PRO A 150 16.06 29.85 -16.87
C PRO A 150 17.09 30.80 -16.23
N GLN A 151 16.65 31.97 -15.73
CA GLN A 151 17.49 32.95 -15.05
C GLN A 151 17.57 32.73 -13.52
N GLY A 152 16.96 31.67 -13.01
CA GLY A 152 16.83 31.40 -11.58
C GLY A 152 15.37 31.30 -11.18
N GLY A 153 14.94 30.10 -10.81
CA GLY A 153 13.63 29.85 -10.24
C GLY A 153 13.51 30.38 -8.81
N PRO A 154 12.31 30.38 -8.25
CA PRO A 154 12.12 30.73 -6.86
C PRO A 154 12.77 29.69 -5.93
N ASP A 155 13.83 30.07 -5.24
CA ASP A 155 14.60 29.22 -4.30
C ASP A 155 13.73 28.53 -3.23
N TRP A 156 12.60 29.15 -2.87
CA TRP A 156 11.68 28.60 -1.87
C TRP A 156 11.08 27.26 -2.30
N ILE A 157 11.02 26.94 -3.61
CA ILE A 157 10.51 25.65 -4.08
C ILE A 157 11.49 24.53 -3.72
N SER A 158 12.78 24.72 -3.96
CA SER A 158 13.80 23.73 -3.60
C SER A 158 13.82 23.52 -2.08
N VAL A 159 13.70 24.59 -1.30
CA VAL A 159 13.55 24.50 0.16
C VAL A 159 12.29 23.70 0.54
N CYS A 160 11.16 23.98 -0.11
CA CYS A 160 9.90 23.25 0.11
C CYS A 160 10.04 21.75 -0.20
N ILE A 161 10.66 21.39 -1.33
CA ILE A 161 10.94 19.99 -1.71
C ILE A 161 11.74 19.28 -0.63
N VAL A 162 12.84 19.89 -0.17
CA VAL A 162 13.70 19.32 0.89
C VAL A 162 12.93 19.13 2.18
N LEU A 163 12.11 20.13 2.59
CA LEU A 163 11.28 20.03 3.78
C LEU A 163 10.23 18.91 3.68
N LEU A 164 9.58 18.74 2.53
CA LEU A 164 8.59 17.68 2.32
C LEU A 164 9.23 16.28 2.33
N ILE A 165 10.41 16.11 1.71
CA ILE A 165 11.17 14.85 1.76
C ILE A 165 11.64 14.55 3.19
N ALA A 166 12.15 15.55 3.90
CA ALA A 166 12.55 15.41 5.30
C ALA A 166 11.35 15.00 6.17
N LEU A 167 10.18 15.60 5.95
CA LEU A 167 8.95 15.26 6.65
C LEU A 167 8.51 13.81 6.38
N LEU A 168 8.52 13.35 5.12
CA LEU A 168 8.25 11.94 4.80
C LEU A 168 9.26 10.99 5.43
N THR A 169 10.53 11.39 5.50
CA THR A 169 11.59 10.58 6.10
C THR A 169 11.42 10.45 7.61
N VAL A 170 11.16 11.57 8.30
CA VAL A 170 10.84 11.58 9.73
C VAL A 170 9.59 10.77 10.01
N TRP A 171 8.56 10.91 9.17
CA TRP A 171 7.34 10.13 9.27
C TRP A 171 7.59 8.62 9.11
N GLY A 172 8.32 8.22 8.07
CA GLY A 172 8.68 6.82 7.83
C GLY A 172 9.53 6.23 8.97
N ALA A 173 10.49 7.00 9.49
CA ALA A 173 11.29 6.60 10.65
C ALA A 173 10.43 6.45 11.92
N PHE A 174 9.53 7.40 12.18
CA PHE A 174 8.60 7.32 13.31
C PHE A 174 7.67 6.11 13.20
N GLY A 175 7.07 5.90 12.02
CA GLY A 175 6.28 4.72 11.72
C GLY A 175 7.07 3.44 11.96
N TYR A 176 8.29 3.35 11.40
CA TYR A 176 9.18 2.22 11.60
C TYR A 176 9.50 1.96 13.08
N LEU A 177 9.85 2.98 13.87
CA LEU A 177 10.18 2.81 15.30
C LEU A 177 8.96 2.42 16.12
N SER A 178 7.80 3.02 15.84
CA SER A 178 6.55 2.72 16.55
C SER A 178 6.07 1.28 16.34
N TYR A 179 6.40 0.64 15.20
CA TYR A 179 6.15 -0.79 14.99
C TYR A 179 6.81 -1.66 16.07
N GLY A 180 8.07 -1.39 16.43
CA GLY A 180 8.77 -2.14 17.48
C GLY A 180 8.24 -1.81 18.88
N TRP A 181 7.93 -0.54 19.14
CA TRP A 181 7.48 -0.11 20.45
C TRP A 181 6.12 -0.69 20.85
N VAL A 182 5.15 -0.68 19.93
CA VAL A 182 3.81 -1.24 20.19
C VAL A 182 3.84 -2.76 20.32
N ALA A 183 4.75 -3.45 19.62
CA ALA A 183 4.91 -4.90 19.79
C ALA A 183 5.41 -5.26 21.21
N THR A 184 6.28 -4.42 21.80
CA THR A 184 6.84 -4.66 23.14
C THR A 184 5.91 -4.28 24.28
N ARG A 185 5.14 -3.19 24.15
CA ARG A 185 4.16 -2.80 25.16
C ARG A 185 2.82 -3.47 24.84
N ARG A 186 2.51 -4.57 25.55
CA ARG A 186 1.16 -5.19 25.65
C ARG A 186 0.16 -4.20 26.26
N LEU A 187 -0.03 -3.03 25.64
CA LEU A 187 -1.03 -2.05 26.05
C LEU A 187 -2.38 -2.74 25.90
N HIS A 188 -2.98 -3.09 27.04
CA HIS A 188 -4.35 -3.55 27.17
C HIS A 188 -5.25 -2.48 26.57
N VAL A 189 -5.68 -2.70 25.34
CA VAL A 189 -6.51 -1.77 24.58
C VAL A 189 -7.90 -1.75 25.22
N ALA A 190 -8.22 -0.75 26.03
CA ALA A 190 -9.53 -0.63 26.67
C ALA A 190 -10.66 -0.15 25.71
N SER A 191 -10.46 -0.14 24.39
CA SER A 191 -11.45 0.38 23.42
C SER A 191 -11.64 -0.49 22.16
N TRP A 192 -11.70 -1.81 22.34
CA TRP A 192 -11.91 -2.79 21.25
C TRP A 192 -13.17 -2.55 20.38
N THR A 193 -14.21 -1.90 20.93
CA THR A 193 -15.41 -1.50 20.18
C THR A 193 -15.17 -0.37 19.17
N ALA A 194 -14.14 0.45 19.35
CA ALA A 194 -13.75 1.46 18.37
C ALA A 194 -13.03 0.82 17.15
N ILE A 195 -12.27 -0.25 17.40
CA ILE A 195 -11.44 -0.92 16.39
C ILE A 195 -12.26 -1.79 15.44
N SER A 196 -13.36 -2.40 15.91
CA SER A 196 -14.27 -3.17 15.04
C SER A 196 -15.04 -2.27 14.06
N ARG A 197 -15.42 -1.05 14.46
CA ARG A 197 -15.99 -0.04 13.54
C ARG A 197 -14.99 0.37 12.46
N LEU A 198 -13.72 0.56 12.85
CA LEU A 198 -12.63 0.87 11.93
C LEU A 198 -12.42 -0.20 10.83
N TYR A 199 -12.82 -1.46 11.02
CA TYR A 199 -12.63 -2.51 10.01
C TYR A 199 -13.73 -2.55 8.93
N VAL A 200 -14.99 -2.33 9.28
CA VAL A 200 -16.05 -2.12 8.28
C VAL A 200 -15.79 -0.84 7.50
N GLU A 201 -15.25 0.17 8.18
CA GLU A 201 -14.73 1.38 7.54
C GLU A 201 -13.54 1.07 6.62
N ARG A 202 -12.58 0.22 7.05
CA ARG A 202 -11.38 -0.14 6.26
C ARG A 202 -11.69 -0.55 4.83
N ARG A 203 -12.69 -1.41 4.60
CA ARG A 203 -13.07 -1.85 3.23
C ARG A 203 -13.56 -0.68 2.39
N LYS A 204 -14.39 0.19 2.98
CA LYS A 204 -14.88 1.40 2.30
C LYS A 204 -13.73 2.37 2.06
N SER A 205 -12.81 2.49 3.00
CA SER A 205 -11.62 3.35 2.90
C SER A 205 -10.68 2.88 1.79
N LEU A 206 -10.39 1.58 1.65
CA LEU A 206 -9.49 1.11 0.60
C LEU A 206 -10.06 1.34 -0.80
N LEU A 207 -11.34 1.01 -1.01
CA LEU A 207 -12.01 1.27 -2.28
C LEU A 207 -12.08 2.77 -2.57
N ALA A 208 -12.33 3.60 -1.56
CA ALA A 208 -12.30 5.05 -1.71
C ALA A 208 -10.89 5.58 -2.04
N ILE A 209 -9.84 5.04 -1.42
CA ILE A 209 -8.44 5.37 -1.72
C ILE A 209 -8.09 4.96 -3.15
N ALA A 210 -8.43 3.73 -3.55
CA ALA A 210 -8.19 3.23 -4.90
C ALA A 210 -8.95 4.06 -5.95
N ALA A 211 -10.24 4.35 -5.69
CA ALA A 211 -11.07 5.16 -6.59
C ALA A 211 -10.58 6.63 -6.67
N SER A 212 -10.20 7.24 -5.55
CA SER A 212 -9.64 8.60 -5.56
C SER A 212 -8.28 8.65 -6.26
N GLY A 213 -7.41 7.67 -6.04
CA GLY A 213 -6.17 7.52 -6.78
C GLY A 213 -6.41 7.38 -8.28
N LEU A 214 -7.35 6.51 -8.69
CA LEU A 214 -7.73 6.36 -10.09
C LEU A 214 -8.27 7.66 -10.69
N PHE A 215 -9.13 8.38 -9.95
CA PHE A 215 -9.67 9.67 -10.37
C PHE A 215 -8.57 10.73 -10.56
N ILE A 216 -7.59 10.79 -9.66
CA ILE A 216 -6.44 11.70 -9.80
C ILE A 216 -5.65 11.34 -11.05
N MET A 217 -5.33 10.06 -11.25
CA MET A 217 -4.54 9.60 -12.40
C MET A 217 -5.23 9.88 -13.74
N THR A 218 -6.54 9.62 -13.83
CA THR A 218 -7.33 9.93 -15.04
C THR A 218 -7.43 11.43 -15.27
N SER A 219 -7.60 12.24 -14.21
CA SER A 219 -7.61 13.70 -14.31
C SER A 219 -6.27 14.23 -14.80
N CYS A 220 -5.15 13.71 -14.32
CA CYS A 220 -3.81 14.04 -14.81
C CYS A 220 -3.63 13.67 -16.29
N THR A 221 -4.14 12.50 -16.71
CA THR A 221 -4.10 12.07 -18.11
C THR A 221 -4.91 13.02 -19.00
N LEU A 222 -6.15 13.34 -18.59
CA LEU A 222 -7.01 14.28 -19.33
C LEU A 222 -6.40 15.67 -19.41
N ALA A 223 -5.74 16.12 -18.34
CA ALA A 223 -5.00 17.37 -18.35
C ALA A 223 -3.89 17.34 -19.40
N VAL A 224 -3.10 16.26 -19.47
CA VAL A 224 -2.08 16.11 -20.53
C VAL A 224 -2.72 16.08 -21.93
N CYS A 225 -3.76 15.29 -22.16
CA CYS A 225 -4.48 15.29 -23.43
C CYS A 225 -4.95 16.69 -23.83
N PHE A 226 -5.46 17.46 -22.87
CA PHE A 226 -5.88 18.85 -23.09
C PHE A 226 -4.69 19.75 -23.44
N LEU A 227 -3.56 19.62 -22.74
CA LEU A 227 -2.34 20.36 -23.07
C LEU A 227 -1.86 20.05 -24.49
N VAL A 228 -1.73 18.76 -24.83
CA VAL A 228 -1.34 18.33 -26.18
C VAL A 228 -2.30 18.87 -27.26
N ALA A 229 -3.62 18.84 -27.00
CA ALA A 229 -4.61 19.31 -27.96
C ALA A 229 -4.66 20.84 -28.11
N HIS A 230 -4.39 21.59 -27.04
CA HIS A 230 -4.53 23.05 -27.03
C HIS A 230 -3.23 23.79 -27.36
N ASP A 231 -2.09 23.13 -27.20
CA ASP A 231 -0.77 23.74 -27.34
C ASP A 231 -0.27 23.82 -28.79
N ALA A 232 -1.11 24.36 -29.68
CA ALA A 232 -0.74 24.71 -31.05
C ALA A 232 0.24 25.92 -31.11
N SER A 233 0.45 26.62 -30.00
CA SER A 233 1.42 27.72 -29.88
C SER A 233 2.50 27.37 -28.87
N ALA A 234 3.71 27.04 -29.34
CA ALA A 234 4.88 26.50 -28.60
C ALA A 234 5.42 27.32 -27.40
N ARG A 235 4.66 28.26 -26.84
CA ARG A 235 5.08 29.19 -25.78
C ARG A 235 4.25 29.09 -24.51
N TRP A 236 3.20 28.27 -24.47
CA TRP A 236 2.40 28.18 -23.27
C TRP A 236 3.12 27.33 -22.22
N THR A 237 3.33 27.92 -21.06
CA THR A 237 3.88 27.26 -19.88
C THR A 237 2.88 27.49 -18.75
N PRO A 238 2.38 26.44 -18.09
CA PRO A 238 1.40 26.64 -17.04
C PRO A 238 1.95 27.54 -15.93
N PRO A 239 1.08 28.14 -15.10
CA PRO A 239 1.52 28.93 -13.97
C PRO A 239 2.18 28.03 -12.91
N LEU A 240 3.12 28.61 -12.15
CA LEU A 240 3.83 27.94 -11.05
C LEU A 240 2.89 27.25 -10.05
N ALA A 241 1.70 27.82 -9.86
CA ALA A 241 0.66 27.24 -9.02
C ALA A 241 0.33 25.78 -9.39
N VAL A 242 0.40 25.40 -10.67
CA VAL A 242 0.18 24.01 -11.10
C VAL A 242 1.25 23.09 -10.53
N ALA A 243 2.54 23.46 -10.60
CA ALA A 243 3.62 22.67 -10.02
C ALA A 243 3.49 22.51 -8.51
N VAL A 244 3.12 23.59 -7.81
CA VAL A 244 2.86 23.55 -6.36
C VAL A 244 1.69 22.62 -6.03
N VAL A 245 0.59 22.70 -6.78
CA VAL A 245 -0.57 21.81 -6.57
C VAL A 245 -0.18 20.35 -6.83
N MET A 246 0.55 20.05 -7.91
CA MET A 246 1.01 18.69 -8.20
C MET A 246 1.95 18.16 -7.12
N LEU A 247 2.87 18.99 -6.61
CA LEU A 247 3.75 18.65 -5.50
C LEU A 247 2.96 18.32 -4.24
N LEU A 248 1.96 19.13 -3.87
CA LEU A 248 1.11 18.89 -2.71
C LEU A 248 0.24 17.65 -2.87
N VAL A 249 -0.37 17.45 -4.03
CA VAL A 249 -1.15 16.23 -4.34
C VAL A 249 -0.27 14.99 -4.24
N GLY A 250 0.92 15.04 -4.81
CA GLY A 250 1.89 13.96 -4.71
C GLY A 250 2.32 13.69 -3.26
N PHE A 251 2.61 14.74 -2.49
CA PHE A 251 2.98 14.60 -1.08
C PHE A 251 1.86 13.96 -0.26
N LEU A 252 0.62 14.42 -0.43
CA LEU A 252 -0.53 13.85 0.25
C LEU A 252 -0.74 12.38 -0.15
N GLY A 253 -0.60 12.05 -1.43
CA GLY A 253 -0.65 10.67 -1.92
C GLY A 253 0.45 9.80 -1.29
N ALA A 254 1.68 10.31 -1.24
CA ALA A 254 2.83 9.64 -0.65
C ALA A 254 2.70 9.43 0.86
N ALA A 255 2.10 10.38 1.59
CA ALA A 255 1.89 10.28 3.04
C ALA A 255 0.71 9.38 3.41
N THR A 256 -0.37 9.39 2.60
CA THR A 256 -1.62 8.69 2.93
C THR A 256 -1.45 7.18 2.95
N LEU A 257 -0.68 6.59 2.03
CA LEU A 257 -0.54 5.14 1.96
C LEU A 257 0.24 4.54 3.17
N PRO A 258 1.40 5.08 3.59
CA PRO A 258 2.07 4.67 4.82
C PRO A 258 1.17 4.78 6.06
N ILE A 259 0.41 5.88 6.17
CA ILE A 259 -0.57 6.08 7.25
C ILE A 259 -1.61 4.96 7.20
N TYR A 260 -2.20 4.72 6.02
CA TYR A 260 -3.20 3.69 5.84
C TYR A 260 -2.66 2.30 6.19
N LEU A 261 -1.47 1.93 5.70
CA LEU A 261 -0.83 0.64 5.99
C LEU A 261 -0.48 0.49 7.47
N TYR A 262 -0.04 1.56 8.12
CA TYR A 262 0.22 1.58 9.56
C TYR A 262 -1.06 1.37 10.38
N LEU A 263 -2.13 2.11 10.05
CA LEU A 263 -3.41 2.02 10.74
C LEU A 263 -4.14 0.69 10.50
N THR A 264 -3.93 0.09 9.32
CA THR A 264 -4.57 -1.17 8.91
C THR A 264 -3.73 -2.41 9.17
N ARG A 265 -2.64 -2.26 9.94
CA ARG A 265 -1.76 -3.37 10.34
C ARG A 265 -2.58 -4.56 10.84
N ILE A 266 -2.46 -5.69 10.17
CA ILE A 266 -3.08 -6.92 10.65
C ILE A 266 -2.14 -7.53 11.68
N GLN A 267 -2.64 -7.71 12.91
CA GLN A 267 -1.84 -8.36 13.94
C GLN A 267 -1.43 -9.77 13.47
N PRO A 268 -0.18 -10.18 13.72
CA PRO A 268 0.26 -11.55 13.42
C PRO A 268 -0.70 -12.54 14.07
N GLN A 269 -1.03 -13.64 13.37
CA GLN A 269 -1.81 -14.71 13.98
C GLN A 269 -0.90 -15.47 14.95
N PRO A 270 -1.19 -15.50 16.25
CA PRO A 270 -0.37 -16.25 17.20
C PRO A 270 -0.45 -17.77 17.00
N PHE A 271 -1.51 -18.27 16.35
CA PHE A 271 -1.73 -19.70 16.13
C PHE A 271 -2.12 -20.00 14.69
N ALA A 272 -1.60 -21.09 14.15
CA ALA A 272 -1.96 -21.70 12.88
C ALA A 272 -2.88 -22.92 13.09
N ARG A 273 -3.51 -23.40 12.02
CA ARG A 273 -4.32 -24.63 12.05
C ARG A 273 -3.36 -25.82 12.26
N GLY A 274 -3.68 -26.68 13.23
CA GLY A 274 -2.83 -27.79 13.64
C GLY A 274 -1.94 -27.47 14.85
N ASP A 275 -1.78 -26.20 15.23
CA ASP A 275 -1.00 -25.85 16.41
C ASP A 275 -1.60 -26.47 17.68
N ARG A 276 -0.72 -27.02 18.52
CA ARG A 276 -1.04 -27.45 19.88
C ARG A 276 -1.12 -26.23 20.79
N VAL A 277 -2.26 -26.09 21.45
CA VAL A 277 -2.57 -24.96 22.33
C VAL A 277 -3.17 -25.47 23.64
N ALA A 278 -2.99 -24.72 24.70
CA ALA A 278 -3.66 -24.93 25.98
C ALA A 278 -4.50 -23.70 26.33
N LEU A 279 -5.57 -23.91 27.11
CA LEU A 279 -6.34 -22.81 27.65
C LEU A 279 -5.49 -22.01 28.65
N ALA A 280 -5.37 -20.70 28.46
CA ALA A 280 -4.60 -19.81 29.34
C ALA A 280 -5.21 -19.75 30.75
N ALA A 281 -4.34 -19.55 31.74
CA ALA A 281 -4.72 -19.38 33.14
C ALA A 281 -5.71 -18.21 33.35
N ASP A 282 -6.63 -18.35 34.31
CA ASP A 282 -7.65 -17.35 34.71
C ASP A 282 -8.92 -17.21 33.84
N LYS A 283 -9.22 -18.13 32.91
CA LYS A 283 -10.35 -18.01 31.96
C LYS A 283 -11.57 -18.90 32.25
N HIS A 284 -11.82 -19.26 33.52
CA HIS A 284 -12.89 -20.19 33.92
C HIS A 284 -14.33 -19.81 33.51
N TYR A 285 -14.61 -18.53 33.20
CA TYR A 285 -15.98 -18.05 33.02
C TYR A 285 -16.59 -18.22 31.61
N LEU A 286 -15.81 -18.58 30.59
CA LEU A 286 -16.27 -18.51 29.19
C LEU A 286 -16.49 -19.86 28.49
N THR A 287 -15.95 -20.96 29.02
CA THR A 287 -15.83 -22.20 28.24
C THR A 287 -16.59 -23.42 28.74
N GLY A 288 -17.12 -23.42 29.97
CA GLY A 288 -17.90 -24.55 30.50
C GLY A 288 -17.08 -25.84 30.63
N ASN A 289 -16.79 -26.26 31.85
CA ASN A 289 -16.09 -27.51 32.20
C ASN A 289 -14.72 -27.78 31.54
N ILE A 290 -14.19 -26.90 30.69
CA ILE A 290 -12.81 -27.05 30.17
C ILE A 290 -11.85 -26.59 31.25
N GLU A 291 -11.05 -27.53 31.75
CA GLU A 291 -10.02 -27.27 32.75
C GLU A 291 -8.94 -26.32 32.21
N GLU A 292 -8.40 -25.50 33.10
CA GLU A 292 -7.26 -24.66 32.80
C GLU A 292 -6.06 -25.51 32.35
N GLY A 293 -5.33 -25.06 31.33
CA GLY A 293 -4.21 -25.83 30.78
C GLY A 293 -4.61 -27.03 29.92
N ALA A 294 -5.91 -27.31 29.73
CA ALA A 294 -6.37 -28.42 28.90
C ALA A 294 -5.77 -28.31 27.48
N PRO A 295 -5.05 -29.35 27.00
CA PRO A 295 -4.45 -29.34 25.68
C PRO A 295 -5.52 -29.52 24.60
N GLY A 296 -5.30 -28.85 23.48
CA GLY A 296 -6.13 -28.97 22.29
C GLY A 296 -5.38 -28.59 21.04
N THR A 297 -6.05 -28.82 19.92
CA THR A 297 -5.51 -28.56 18.59
C THR A 297 -6.40 -27.54 17.89
N VAL A 298 -5.80 -26.52 17.29
CA VAL A 298 -6.53 -25.53 16.49
C VAL A 298 -7.05 -26.20 15.21
N THR A 299 -8.35 -26.45 15.12
CA THR A 299 -8.97 -27.15 13.98
C THR A 299 -9.50 -26.21 12.91
N ALA A 300 -9.92 -25.00 13.28
CA ALA A 300 -10.30 -23.97 12.34
C ALA A 300 -9.95 -22.58 12.85
N ILE A 301 -9.61 -21.70 11.91
CA ILE A 301 -9.36 -20.30 12.20
C ILE A 301 -10.51 -19.50 11.60
N HIS A 302 -11.33 -18.94 12.47
CA HIS A 302 -12.40 -18.03 12.08
C HIS A 302 -11.85 -16.60 12.08
N GLY A 303 -11.59 -16.10 10.88
CA GLY A 303 -11.34 -14.67 10.68
C GLY A 303 -12.61 -13.89 11.04
N SER A 304 -12.68 -13.34 12.24
CA SER A 304 -13.65 -12.30 12.55
C SER A 304 -13.18 -10.99 11.94
N ALA A 305 -14.09 -10.20 11.39
CA ALA A 305 -13.85 -8.91 10.75
C ALA A 305 -13.33 -7.82 11.73
N ALA A 306 -12.73 -8.16 12.86
CA ALA A 306 -12.43 -7.22 13.94
C ALA A 306 -11.19 -7.59 14.77
N TYR A 307 -10.13 -8.12 14.15
CA TYR A 307 -8.87 -8.51 14.82
C TYR A 307 -8.96 -9.62 15.88
N HIS A 308 -10.18 -10.03 16.24
CA HIS A 308 -10.42 -11.24 17.01
C HIS A 308 -10.37 -12.46 16.09
N VAL A 309 -9.16 -12.98 15.86
CA VAL A 309 -9.04 -14.33 15.33
C VAL A 309 -9.64 -15.26 16.37
N ARG A 310 -10.77 -15.88 16.03
CA ARG A 310 -11.37 -16.94 16.86
C ARG A 310 -10.82 -18.25 16.35
N TYR A 311 -10.30 -19.05 17.26
CA TYR A 311 -9.79 -20.37 16.99
C TYR A 311 -10.87 -21.34 17.45
N THR A 312 -11.29 -22.21 16.56
CA THR A 312 -12.00 -23.41 16.97
C THR A 312 -10.94 -24.40 17.41
N VAL A 313 -10.94 -24.72 18.70
CA VAL A 313 -10.00 -25.64 19.32
C VAL A 313 -10.74 -26.93 19.65
N GLN A 314 -10.18 -28.05 19.20
CA GLN A 314 -10.61 -29.39 19.59
C GLN A 314 -9.70 -29.85 20.73
N PHE A 315 -10.24 -29.94 21.94
CA PHE A 315 -9.51 -30.40 23.12
C PHE A 315 -9.42 -31.92 23.14
N ASP A 316 -8.36 -32.47 23.73
CA ASP A 316 -8.07 -33.91 23.71
C ASP A 316 -8.99 -34.75 24.62
N HIS A 317 -9.77 -34.11 25.48
CA HIS A 317 -10.67 -34.79 26.40
C HIS A 317 -11.84 -35.47 25.67
N ARG A 318 -12.14 -36.73 26.00
CA ARG A 318 -13.11 -37.60 25.28
C ARG A 318 -14.51 -37.02 25.08
N ASP A 319 -14.93 -36.06 25.90
CA ASP A 319 -16.26 -35.41 25.84
C ASP A 319 -16.22 -33.94 25.42
N ALA A 320 -15.05 -33.41 25.06
CA ALA A 320 -14.88 -31.97 24.82
C ALA A 320 -15.45 -31.56 23.45
N LYS A 321 -16.49 -30.73 23.48
CA LYS A 321 -17.03 -30.05 22.29
C LYS A 321 -15.98 -29.07 21.73
N THR A 322 -15.93 -28.97 20.40
CA THR A 322 -15.13 -27.94 19.72
C THR A 322 -15.58 -26.57 20.20
N THR A 323 -14.64 -25.82 20.78
CA THR A 323 -14.94 -24.53 21.43
C THR A 323 -14.26 -23.40 20.68
N ARG A 324 -14.96 -22.28 20.53
CA ARG A 324 -14.44 -21.07 19.89
C ARG A 324 -13.79 -20.18 20.92
N LEU A 325 -12.48 -20.02 20.82
CA LEU A 325 -11.63 -19.28 21.74
C LEU A 325 -10.92 -18.13 21.04
N TYR A 326 -10.53 -17.10 21.78
CA TYR A 326 -9.70 -16.03 21.22
C TYR A 326 -8.22 -16.33 21.43
N ALA A 327 -7.36 -15.69 20.64
CA ALA A 327 -5.90 -15.79 20.77
C ALA A 327 -5.40 -15.62 22.22
N HIS A 328 -5.94 -14.65 22.95
CA HIS A 328 -5.49 -14.33 24.30
C HIS A 328 -6.02 -15.32 25.36
N ASP A 329 -6.87 -16.26 24.97
CA ASP A 329 -7.33 -17.38 25.80
C ASP A 329 -6.46 -18.63 25.60
N LEU A 330 -5.47 -18.58 24.72
CA LEU A 330 -4.67 -19.72 24.32
C LEU A 330 -3.19 -19.46 24.60
N VAL A 331 -2.48 -20.51 25.00
CA VAL A 331 -1.02 -20.57 25.14
C VAL A 331 -0.52 -21.65 24.19
N ARG A 332 0.54 -21.37 23.43
CA ARG A 332 1.15 -22.37 22.54
C ARG A 332 1.84 -23.42 23.41
N LEU A 333 1.49 -24.69 23.23
CA LEU A 333 2.24 -25.79 23.83
C LEU A 333 3.49 -26.07 23.00
N PRO A 334 4.62 -26.46 23.61
CA PRO A 334 5.77 -26.92 22.85
C PRO A 334 5.36 -28.11 21.97
N ASP A 335 5.89 -28.17 20.75
CA ASP A 335 5.72 -29.36 19.92
C ASP A 335 6.31 -30.54 20.70
N ASP A 336 5.48 -31.52 21.07
CA ASP A 336 5.94 -32.72 21.77
C ASP A 336 7.04 -33.35 20.90
N PRO A 337 8.28 -33.52 21.42
CA PRO A 337 9.30 -34.28 20.71
C PRO A 337 8.81 -35.73 20.65
N ALA A 338 8.30 -36.12 19.49
CA ALA A 338 7.95 -37.50 19.18
C ALA A 338 9.17 -38.43 19.30
#